data_AF-A0A376H1U6-F1
#
_entry.id   AF-A0A376H1U6-F1
#
_cell.length_a   1.000
_cell.length_b   1.000
_cell.length_c   1.000
_cell.angle_alpha   90.00
_cell.angle_beta   90.00
_cell.angle_gamma   90.00
#
_symmetry.space_group_name_H-M   'P 1'
#
loop_
_entity.id
_entity.type
_entity.pdbx_description
1 polymer ?
#
loop_
_entity_poly.entity_id
_entity_poly.type
_entity_poly.pdbx_seq_one_letter_code
_entity_poly.pdbx_strand_id
1 'polypeptide(L)'
;MAERRLAGFTKLDFERNQLVFKDKQSCLSFYFGKGMLNKKGETIMKKEVGLLVTVLAIGALAGCDTKNNTDTSESTHSSTHTSTIISSESSSSSSEAVSSSAAQTESSKRVTQAGTLDQLLAAFPQDRLPSEVPMTEQKTLNAATDEGADQLSILYYQLDDQRELNDPSLNNETPIASYKNAAYENEDQAAAAVHANLDEGGQAVDLGHNITGHMQGAAGSSYLSWQEGNWHLTVRGVNQENQDPVPVAKKIVSYLEEAMLPAPGIGQITIDMGKSDYTANTVSWQDGKITYTLQHQDPLSALKMAVSMNQ
;
A
#
# COMPACT_ATOMS: atom_id res chain seq x y z
N MET A 1 -22.93 15.04 -49.84
CA MET A 1 -23.55 15.54 -48.60
C MET A 1 -23.08 14.62 -47.49
N ALA A 2 -22.50 15.21 -46.44
CA ALA A 2 -21.57 14.59 -45.50
C ALA A 2 -22.19 13.58 -44.53
N GLU A 3 -21.27 12.79 -43.96
CA GLU A 3 -21.32 11.80 -42.89
C GLU A 3 -22.27 12.03 -41.71
N ARG A 4 -22.59 10.95 -41.00
CA ARG A 4 -22.06 10.70 -39.64
C ARG A 4 -22.16 9.22 -39.27
N ARG A 5 -21.00 8.56 -39.26
CA ARG A 5 -20.75 7.31 -38.56
C ARG A 5 -20.63 7.61 -37.06
N LEU A 6 -21.39 6.92 -36.23
CA LEU A 6 -21.18 6.90 -34.78
C LEU A 6 -20.02 5.93 -34.50
N ALA A 7 -18.89 6.47 -34.05
CA ALA A 7 -17.76 5.70 -33.56
C ALA A 7 -18.05 5.19 -32.14
N GLY A 8 -17.67 3.93 -31.88
CA GLY A 8 -17.88 3.25 -30.62
C GLY A 8 -16.92 3.70 -29.51
N PHE A 9 -17.42 3.65 -28.28
CA PHE A 9 -16.66 3.85 -27.04
C PHE A 9 -15.64 2.70 -26.83
N THR A 10 -14.42 3.05 -26.42
CA THR A 10 -13.36 2.10 -26.02
C THR A 10 -13.28 2.00 -24.49
N LYS A 11 -13.34 0.77 -23.97
CA LYS A 11 -13.14 0.41 -22.56
C LYS A 11 -11.66 0.49 -22.18
N LEU A 12 -11.35 1.06 -21.02
CA LEU A 12 -10.02 1.10 -20.42
C LEU A 12 -9.66 -0.31 -19.91
N ASP A 13 -8.49 -0.81 -20.29
CA ASP A 13 -7.98 -2.10 -19.81
C ASP A 13 -7.04 -1.85 -18.63
N PHE A 14 -7.59 -1.99 -17.43
CA PHE A 14 -6.98 -1.59 -16.15
C PHE A 14 -5.75 -2.45 -15.76
N GLU A 15 -5.54 -3.62 -16.39
CA GLU A 15 -4.51 -4.55 -15.93
C GLU A 15 -3.16 -4.46 -16.67
N ARG A 16 -3.05 -3.78 -17.81
CA ARG A 16 -1.84 -3.93 -18.66
C ARG A 16 -1.26 -2.72 -19.38
N ASN A 17 -1.72 -1.50 -19.10
CA ASN A 17 -1.15 -0.27 -19.68
C ASN A 17 -0.73 -0.40 -21.17
N GLN A 18 -1.58 -1.06 -21.98
CA GLN A 18 -1.37 -1.26 -23.42
C GLN A 18 -2.69 -1.13 -24.18
N LEU A 19 -2.60 -0.41 -25.31
CA LEU A 19 -3.69 -0.16 -26.27
C LEU A 19 -4.20 -1.46 -26.90
N VAL A 20 -5.46 -1.81 -26.64
CA VAL A 20 -6.18 -2.85 -27.40
C VAL A 20 -7.18 -2.17 -28.34
N PHE A 21 -6.80 -2.04 -29.62
CA PHE A 21 -7.74 -1.69 -30.68
C PHE A 21 -8.58 -2.89 -31.05
N LYS A 22 -9.90 -2.82 -30.81
CA LYS A 22 -10.85 -3.85 -31.20
C LYS A 22 -11.77 -3.29 -32.29
N ASP A 23 -11.32 -3.35 -33.54
CA ASP A 23 -12.15 -2.98 -34.68
C ASP A 23 -12.85 -4.23 -35.26
N LYS A 24 -14.17 -4.17 -35.37
CA LYS A 24 -15.01 -5.22 -35.97
C LYS A 24 -15.41 -4.76 -37.38
N GLN A 25 -15.15 -5.65 -38.34
CA GLN A 25 -15.58 -5.68 -39.76
C GLN A 25 -14.57 -5.17 -40.79
N SER A 26 -13.82 -6.10 -41.38
CA SER A 26 -14.08 -6.48 -42.77
C SER A 26 -13.43 -7.82 -43.12
N CYS A 27 -14.23 -8.72 -43.70
CA CYS A 27 -13.76 -9.94 -44.34
C CYS A 27 -12.97 -9.59 -45.59
N LEU A 28 -11.78 -10.16 -45.76
CA LEU A 28 -11.18 -10.38 -47.07
C LEU A 28 -10.38 -11.68 -47.04
N SER A 29 -10.98 -12.69 -47.65
CA SER A 29 -10.37 -13.96 -47.99
C SER A 29 -9.15 -13.75 -48.90
N PHE A 30 -8.02 -14.34 -48.53
CA PHE A 30 -7.03 -14.79 -49.51
C PHE A 30 -6.75 -16.27 -49.30
N TYR A 31 -7.29 -17.07 -50.22
CA TYR A 31 -6.92 -18.46 -50.45
C TYR A 31 -5.63 -18.48 -51.27
N PHE A 32 -4.60 -19.19 -50.82
CA PHE A 32 -3.71 -19.93 -51.71
C PHE A 32 -3.35 -21.26 -51.04
N GLY A 33 -3.61 -22.35 -51.75
CA GLY A 33 -3.66 -23.69 -51.19
C GLY A 33 -2.43 -24.57 -51.44
N LYS A 34 -2.57 -25.76 -50.86
CA LYS A 34 -1.97 -27.07 -51.18
C LYS A 34 -0.47 -27.25 -50.96
N GLY A 35 -0.20 -28.15 -50.00
CA GLY A 35 1.00 -28.98 -49.94
C GLY A 35 0.83 -30.09 -48.91
N MET A 36 0.10 -31.15 -49.26
CA MET A 36 0.12 -32.43 -48.52
C MET A 36 1.53 -33.03 -48.58
N LEU A 37 2.01 -33.59 -47.47
CA LEU A 37 2.73 -34.88 -47.47
C LEU A 37 2.67 -35.55 -46.10
N ASN A 38 2.04 -36.72 -46.12
CA ASN A 38 1.98 -37.76 -45.09
C ASN A 38 3.37 -38.37 -44.81
N LYS A 39 3.64 -38.83 -43.56
CA LYS A 39 3.77 -40.25 -43.14
C LYS A 39 4.65 -40.46 -41.88
N LYS A 40 4.04 -41.19 -40.92
CA LYS A 40 4.50 -42.40 -40.19
C LYS A 40 5.71 -42.40 -39.24
N GLY A 41 5.47 -43.05 -38.09
CA GLY A 41 6.39 -43.98 -37.39
C GLY A 41 6.66 -43.55 -35.94
N GLU A 42 6.00 -44.11 -34.92
CA GLU A 42 6.52 -45.21 -34.06
C GLU A 42 7.91 -44.89 -33.44
N THR A 43 8.18 -44.97 -32.13
CA THR A 43 7.80 -46.02 -31.18
C THR A 43 8.09 -45.60 -29.72
N ILE A 44 7.40 -46.28 -28.82
CA ILE A 44 7.50 -46.37 -27.36
C ILE A 44 8.91 -46.76 -26.86
N MET A 45 9.34 -46.24 -25.70
CA MET A 45 10.05 -47.05 -24.70
C MET A 45 9.91 -46.46 -23.27
N LYS A 46 9.21 -47.23 -22.42
CA LYS A 46 9.27 -47.18 -20.96
C LYS A 46 10.63 -47.72 -20.48
N LYS A 47 11.21 -47.12 -19.45
CA LYS A 47 12.00 -47.89 -18.46
C LYS A 47 12.14 -47.11 -17.15
N GLU A 48 11.62 -47.70 -16.09
CA GLU A 48 11.89 -47.32 -14.71
C GLU A 48 13.26 -47.82 -14.23
N VAL A 49 13.61 -47.36 -13.01
CA VAL A 49 14.46 -47.95 -11.96
C VAL A 49 15.69 -47.10 -11.65
N GLY A 50 15.84 -46.69 -10.38
CA GLY A 50 17.14 -46.31 -9.84
C GLY A 50 17.14 -45.44 -8.58
N LEU A 51 16.67 -45.97 -7.46
CA LEU A 51 16.93 -45.49 -6.09
C LEU A 51 18.46 -45.42 -5.83
N LEU A 52 18.97 -44.31 -5.25
CA LEU A 52 20.30 -44.29 -4.64
C LEU A 52 20.35 -43.34 -3.44
N VAL A 53 20.39 -43.98 -2.26
CA VAL A 53 20.70 -43.42 -0.94
C VAL A 53 22.22 -43.30 -0.83
N THR A 54 22.73 -42.15 -0.39
CA THR A 54 24.11 -42.02 0.10
C THR A 54 24.14 -41.33 1.46
N VAL A 55 24.44 -42.17 2.46
CA VAL A 55 24.88 -41.83 3.82
C VAL A 55 26.36 -41.44 3.76
N LEU A 56 26.76 -40.39 4.48
CA LEU A 56 28.16 -40.08 4.79
C LEU A 56 28.27 -39.54 6.23
N ALA A 57 28.74 -40.40 7.13
CA ALA A 57 29.38 -40.08 8.41
C ALA A 57 30.91 -40.19 8.18
N ILE A 58 31.89 -39.66 8.92
CA ILE A 58 32.14 -39.33 10.34
C ILE A 58 33.31 -38.30 10.33
N GLY A 59 33.46 -37.47 11.37
CA GLY A 59 34.74 -36.83 11.68
C GLY A 59 34.75 -36.02 12.97
N ALA A 60 35.08 -36.67 14.10
CA ALA A 60 35.41 -36.00 15.36
C ALA A 60 36.94 -35.81 15.46
N LEU A 61 37.38 -34.62 15.87
CA LEU A 61 38.68 -34.40 16.51
C LEU A 61 38.48 -33.48 17.72
N ALA A 62 39.04 -33.93 18.84
CA ALA A 62 39.13 -33.22 20.11
C ALA A 62 40.31 -32.24 20.11
N GLY A 63 40.24 -31.23 20.99
CA GLY A 63 41.36 -30.37 21.35
C GLY A 63 40.97 -29.37 22.44
N CYS A 64 41.31 -29.67 23.70
CA CYS A 64 41.35 -28.71 24.81
C CYS A 64 42.64 -27.87 24.74
N ASP A 65 42.63 -26.63 25.27
CA ASP A 65 43.22 -26.26 26.57
C ASP A 65 43.76 -24.81 26.68
N THR A 66 43.49 -24.22 27.86
CA THR A 66 44.38 -23.36 28.69
C THR A 66 44.42 -21.82 28.55
N LYS A 67 43.92 -21.18 29.64
CA LYS A 67 44.43 -20.06 30.51
C LYS A 67 45.10 -18.83 29.85
N ASN A 68 44.93 -17.57 30.28
CA ASN A 68 44.96 -17.03 31.65
C ASN A 68 44.65 -15.50 31.67
N ASN A 69 43.98 -15.03 32.74
CA ASN A 69 44.16 -13.80 33.57
C ASN A 69 44.28 -12.37 32.97
N THR A 70 43.41 -11.41 33.36
CA THR A 70 43.48 -10.42 34.49
C THR A 70 44.22 -9.14 34.03
N ASP A 71 43.71 -7.91 34.12
CA ASP A 71 43.38 -7.03 35.28
C ASP A 71 42.25 -6.04 34.90
N THR A 72 41.22 -5.75 35.71
CA THR A 72 41.19 -4.97 36.97
C THR A 72 41.80 -3.56 36.85
N SER A 73 40.95 -2.54 36.87
CA SER A 73 41.15 -1.33 37.68
C SER A 73 39.82 -0.60 37.87
N GLU A 74 39.31 -0.78 39.08
CA GLU A 74 38.37 0.06 39.79
C GLU A 74 38.99 1.44 40.07
N SER A 75 38.19 2.49 40.03
CA SER A 75 38.28 3.58 41.01
C SER A 75 36.95 4.34 41.09
N THR A 76 36.65 4.59 42.35
CA THR A 76 35.36 4.82 42.98
C THR A 76 35.25 6.29 43.41
N HIS A 77 34.07 6.66 43.93
CA HIS A 77 33.72 7.83 44.76
C HIS A 77 33.07 9.00 44.01
N SER A 78 31.75 9.20 44.11
CA SER A 78 30.92 9.58 45.27
C SER A 78 30.98 11.08 45.57
N SER A 79 29.84 11.76 45.40
CA SER A 79 29.34 12.75 46.36
C SER A 79 27.83 12.94 46.24
N THR A 80 27.18 12.56 47.33
CA THR A 80 25.81 12.83 47.75
C THR A 80 25.66 14.30 48.16
N HIS A 81 24.56 14.97 47.81
CA HIS A 81 23.91 15.94 48.71
C HIS A 81 22.40 16.00 48.47
N THR A 82 21.69 15.45 49.44
CA THR A 82 20.29 15.66 49.79
C THR A 82 20.05 17.10 50.25
N SER A 83 18.88 17.71 49.96
CA SER A 83 17.93 18.24 50.96
C SER A 83 16.83 19.17 50.40
N THR A 84 15.58 18.69 50.53
CA THR A 84 14.34 19.35 51.04
C THR A 84 13.66 20.56 50.37
N ILE A 85 12.41 20.30 49.94
CA ILE A 85 11.10 20.88 50.36
C ILE A 85 11.03 22.39 50.61
N ILE A 86 10.16 23.13 49.89
CA ILE A 86 9.04 23.95 50.43
C ILE A 86 7.92 24.10 49.37
N SER A 87 6.69 23.77 49.76
CA SER A 87 5.42 24.08 49.09
C SER A 87 5.00 25.55 49.27
N SER A 88 4.33 26.18 48.30
CA SER A 88 3.09 26.96 48.51
C SER A 88 2.68 27.81 47.30
N GLU A 89 1.47 27.51 46.81
CA GLU A 89 0.34 28.45 46.61
C GLU A 89 0.31 29.43 45.41
N SER A 90 -0.66 29.15 44.53
CA SER A 90 -1.68 30.02 43.92
C SER A 90 -1.31 31.40 43.35
N SER A 91 -1.64 31.65 42.08
CA SER A 91 -2.87 32.38 41.67
C SER A 91 -2.87 32.80 40.20
N SER A 92 -3.97 32.44 39.51
CA SER A 92 -4.76 33.25 38.56
C SER A 92 -4.12 33.94 37.33
N SER A 93 -4.65 33.53 36.17
CA SER A 93 -5.14 34.34 35.05
C SER A 93 -4.17 35.29 34.32
N SER A 94 -3.92 35.02 33.04
CA SER A 94 -4.77 35.57 31.95
C SER A 94 -4.34 35.03 30.60
N SER A 95 -5.37 34.85 29.77
CA SER A 95 -5.38 34.69 28.32
C SER A 95 -4.31 35.48 27.57
N GLU A 96 -3.64 34.83 26.61
CA GLU A 96 -3.53 35.38 25.26
C GLU A 96 -3.64 34.23 24.25
N ALA A 97 -4.64 34.35 23.39
CA ALA A 97 -4.84 33.54 22.21
C ALA A 97 -3.76 33.91 21.18
N VAL A 98 -2.95 32.95 20.76
CA VAL A 98 -2.24 33.02 19.49
C VAL A 98 -2.88 32.03 18.55
N SER A 99 -3.83 32.59 17.81
CA SER A 99 -4.58 31.94 16.77
C SER A 99 -3.69 31.72 15.55
N SER A 100 -3.84 30.52 14.96
CA SER A 100 -3.96 30.26 13.53
C SER A 100 -2.77 30.60 12.61
N SER A 101 -1.91 29.59 12.38
CA SER A 101 -1.10 29.49 11.14
C SER A 101 -1.12 28.11 10.48
N ALA A 102 -2.03 27.20 10.88
CA ALA A 102 -2.16 25.87 10.24
C ALA A 102 -3.27 25.80 9.15
N ALA A 103 -4.17 26.80 9.08
CA ALA A 103 -5.36 26.72 8.23
C ALA A 103 -5.16 27.16 6.76
N GLN A 104 -4.04 27.80 6.42
CA GLN A 104 -3.85 28.34 5.06
C GLN A 104 -3.31 27.32 4.05
N THR A 105 -2.79 26.18 4.50
CA THR A 105 -2.31 25.12 3.58
C THR A 105 -3.42 24.11 3.24
N GLU A 106 -4.41 23.90 4.12
CA GLU A 106 -5.54 23.01 3.84
C GLU A 106 -6.63 23.68 2.99
N SER A 107 -6.94 24.96 3.23
CA SER A 107 -8.03 25.64 2.53
C SER A 107 -7.80 25.77 1.02
N SER A 108 -6.55 25.91 0.59
CA SER A 108 -6.19 26.00 -0.83
C SER A 108 -6.15 24.62 -1.51
N LYS A 109 -5.92 23.53 -0.75
CA LYS A 109 -5.95 22.15 -1.27
C LYS A 109 -7.37 21.67 -1.59
N ARG A 110 -8.38 22.09 -0.82
CA ARG A 110 -9.79 21.70 -1.11
C ARG A 110 -10.29 22.20 -2.46
N VAL A 111 -9.93 23.42 -2.86
CA VAL A 111 -10.47 24.02 -4.08
C VAL A 111 -10.00 23.29 -5.34
N THR A 112 -8.76 22.78 -5.36
CA THR A 112 -8.19 22.10 -6.53
C THR A 112 -8.63 20.64 -6.69
N GLN A 113 -9.36 20.09 -5.70
CA GLN A 113 -9.92 18.73 -5.75
C GLN A 113 -11.44 18.69 -5.92
N ALA A 114 -12.13 19.71 -5.40
CA ALA A 114 -13.59 19.72 -5.28
C ALA A 114 -14.30 19.35 -6.58
N GLY A 115 -13.96 19.97 -7.71
CA GLY A 115 -14.66 19.73 -8.97
C GLY A 115 -14.62 18.26 -9.43
N THR A 116 -13.50 17.56 -9.24
CA THR A 116 -13.35 16.16 -9.64
C THR A 116 -14.01 15.21 -8.63
N LEU A 117 -13.90 15.51 -7.33
CA LEU A 117 -14.58 14.71 -6.30
C LEU A 117 -16.11 14.86 -6.37
N ASP A 118 -16.62 16.06 -6.68
CA ASP A 118 -18.04 16.31 -6.87
C ASP A 118 -18.59 15.55 -8.10
N GLN A 119 -17.82 15.49 -9.19
CA GLN A 119 -18.17 14.69 -10.37
C GLN A 119 -18.23 13.18 -10.04
N LEU A 120 -17.27 12.68 -9.26
CA LEU A 120 -17.26 11.28 -8.82
C LEU A 120 -18.44 10.94 -7.91
N LEU A 121 -18.75 11.79 -6.94
CA LEU A 121 -19.91 11.61 -6.05
C LEU A 121 -21.24 11.66 -6.81
N ALA A 122 -21.33 12.51 -7.85
CA ALA A 122 -22.49 12.57 -8.73
C ALA A 122 -22.63 11.33 -9.63
N ALA A 123 -21.51 10.78 -10.10
CA ALA A 123 -21.48 9.58 -10.93
C ALA A 123 -21.77 8.29 -10.12
N PHE A 124 -21.28 8.22 -8.88
CA PHE A 124 -21.35 7.04 -8.02
C PHE A 124 -21.98 7.37 -6.65
N PRO A 125 -23.26 7.80 -6.61
CA PRO A 125 -23.89 8.28 -5.38
C PRO A 125 -24.16 7.18 -4.35
N GLN A 126 -24.02 5.90 -4.73
CA GLN A 126 -24.20 4.75 -3.83
C GLN A 126 -22.87 4.22 -3.29
N ASP A 127 -21.74 4.60 -3.88
CA ASP A 127 -20.42 4.14 -3.47
C ASP A 127 -19.83 5.04 -2.40
N ARG A 128 -19.25 4.42 -1.37
CA ARG A 128 -18.45 5.11 -0.37
C ARG A 128 -17.09 5.45 -0.98
N LEU A 129 -16.91 6.71 -1.38
CA LEU A 129 -15.67 7.22 -1.96
C LEU A 129 -14.85 8.02 -0.94
N PRO A 130 -13.52 8.15 -1.12
CA PRO A 130 -12.69 9.08 -0.36
C PRO A 130 -13.19 10.51 -0.54
N SER A 131 -13.38 11.24 0.55
CA SER A 131 -13.71 12.67 0.51
C SER A 131 -12.48 13.56 0.35
N GLU A 132 -11.27 12.98 0.44
CA GLU A 132 -10.00 13.67 0.25
C GLU A 132 -9.01 12.75 -0.47
N VAL A 133 -8.26 13.31 -1.44
CA VAL A 133 -7.14 12.63 -2.10
C VAL A 133 -5.91 13.53 -1.98
N PRO A 134 -5.05 13.36 -0.96
CA PRO A 134 -3.97 14.31 -0.69
C PRO A 134 -3.03 14.48 -1.89
N MET A 135 -2.75 15.74 -2.22
CA MET A 135 -1.87 16.10 -3.35
C MET A 135 -0.54 16.67 -2.83
N THR A 136 0.54 16.38 -3.55
CA THR A 136 1.91 16.81 -3.20
C THR A 136 2.28 18.14 -3.84
N GLU A 137 1.63 18.53 -4.94
CA GLU A 137 1.86 19.80 -5.62
C GLU A 137 0.55 20.58 -5.76
N GLN A 138 0.65 21.90 -5.95
CA GLN A 138 -0.48 22.78 -6.23
C GLN A 138 -0.96 22.62 -7.68
N LYS A 139 -1.57 21.48 -7.94
CA LYS A 139 -2.15 21.08 -9.21
C LYS A 139 -3.62 20.69 -9.04
N THR A 140 -4.28 20.43 -10.16
CA THR A 140 -5.68 20.03 -10.21
C THR A 140 -5.81 18.50 -10.19
N LEU A 141 -6.73 18.01 -9.37
CA LEU A 141 -7.08 16.59 -9.33
C LEU A 141 -7.90 16.22 -10.56
N ASN A 142 -7.56 15.12 -11.20
CA ASN A 142 -8.29 14.54 -12.32
C ASN A 142 -8.50 13.05 -12.06
N ALA A 143 -9.54 12.46 -12.66
CA ALA A 143 -9.86 11.05 -12.41
C ALA A 143 -10.29 10.31 -13.68
N ALA A 144 -9.88 9.05 -13.74
CA ALA A 144 -10.42 8.07 -14.67
C ALA A 144 -11.01 6.90 -13.87
N THR A 145 -12.05 6.30 -14.41
CA THR A 145 -12.92 5.33 -13.75
C THR A 145 -13.14 4.14 -14.67
N ASP A 146 -13.21 2.95 -14.09
CA ASP A 146 -13.66 1.73 -14.76
C ASP A 146 -14.67 1.03 -13.85
N GLU A 147 -15.87 0.84 -14.38
CA GLU A 147 -17.00 0.25 -13.66
C GLU A 147 -17.30 -1.14 -14.21
N GLY A 148 -17.34 -2.11 -13.30
CA GLY A 148 -17.84 -3.46 -13.52
C GLY A 148 -19.13 -3.69 -12.75
N ALA A 149 -19.74 -4.87 -12.89
CA ALA A 149 -21.01 -5.19 -12.23
C ALA A 149 -20.91 -5.15 -10.69
N ASP A 150 -19.75 -5.53 -10.14
CA ASP A 150 -19.51 -5.68 -8.69
C ASP A 150 -18.21 -4.99 -8.26
N GLN A 151 -17.67 -4.08 -9.07
CA GLN A 151 -16.39 -3.41 -8.82
C GLN A 151 -16.39 -2.01 -9.43
N LEU A 152 -15.89 -1.05 -8.67
CA LEU A 152 -15.49 0.27 -9.16
C LEU A 152 -13.98 0.43 -8.97
N SER A 153 -13.29 0.89 -10.01
CA SER A 153 -11.89 1.33 -9.95
C SER A 153 -11.78 2.78 -10.35
N ILE A 154 -10.98 3.56 -9.62
CA ILE A 154 -10.68 4.97 -9.91
C ILE A 154 -9.16 5.17 -9.86
N LEU A 155 -8.61 5.81 -10.89
CA LEU A 155 -7.25 6.33 -10.89
C LEU A 155 -7.29 7.84 -10.75
N TYR A 156 -6.46 8.36 -9.86
CA TYR A 156 -6.33 9.80 -9.61
C TYR A 156 -5.02 10.33 -10.19
N TYR A 157 -5.12 11.46 -10.86
CA TYR A 157 -4.02 12.13 -11.54
C TYR A 157 -3.91 13.56 -11.04
N GLN A 158 -2.70 14.08 -11.03
CA GLN A 158 -2.41 15.45 -10.61
C GLN A 158 -1.80 16.19 -11.80
N LEU A 159 -2.56 17.12 -12.39
CA LEU A 159 -2.20 17.82 -13.63
C LEU A 159 -2.41 19.33 -13.47
N ASP A 160 -1.77 20.14 -14.32
CA ASP A 160 -1.89 21.60 -14.25
C ASP A 160 -3.31 22.09 -14.57
N ASP A 161 -3.98 21.42 -15.52
CA ASP A 161 -5.32 21.77 -15.97
C ASP A 161 -6.40 20.82 -15.44
N GLN A 162 -7.62 21.34 -15.29
CA GLN A 162 -8.80 20.52 -15.04
C GLN A 162 -9.25 19.86 -16.35
N ARG A 163 -9.50 18.55 -16.29
CA ARG A 163 -10.04 17.72 -17.36
C ARG A 163 -11.38 17.14 -16.91
N GLU A 164 -12.16 16.70 -17.88
CA GLU A 164 -13.41 15.98 -17.60
C GLU A 164 -13.10 14.58 -17.06
N LEU A 165 -14.04 14.00 -16.30
CA LEU A 165 -13.96 12.61 -15.87
C LEU A 165 -13.76 11.68 -17.07
N ASN A 166 -12.80 10.76 -16.99
CA ASN A 166 -12.45 9.81 -18.06
C ASN A 166 -11.90 10.46 -19.35
N ASP A 167 -11.30 11.65 -19.29
CA ASP A 167 -10.64 12.25 -20.45
C ASP A 167 -9.59 11.27 -21.05
N PRO A 168 -9.66 10.94 -22.36
CA PRO A 168 -8.75 9.98 -22.98
C PRO A 168 -7.26 10.32 -22.87
N SER A 169 -6.92 11.59 -22.66
CA SER A 169 -5.54 12.04 -22.47
C SER A 169 -4.91 11.51 -21.18
N LEU A 170 -5.73 11.15 -20.17
CA LEU A 170 -5.27 10.55 -18.90
C LEU A 170 -4.55 9.20 -19.10
N ASN A 171 -4.78 8.52 -20.22
CA ASN A 171 -4.09 7.28 -20.56
C ASN A 171 -2.58 7.42 -20.76
N ASN A 172 -2.09 8.65 -20.95
CA ASN A 172 -0.66 8.93 -21.11
C ASN A 172 -0.05 9.54 -19.84
N GLU A 173 -0.85 9.69 -18.78
CA GLU A 173 -0.43 10.32 -17.53
C GLU A 173 -0.11 9.26 -16.47
N THR A 174 0.68 9.62 -15.46
CA THR A 174 0.99 8.73 -14.34
C THR A 174 0.04 9.02 -13.18
N PRO A 175 -0.73 8.03 -12.70
CA PRO A 175 -1.59 8.22 -11.54
C PRO A 175 -0.75 8.37 -10.26
N ILE A 176 -1.25 9.17 -9.34
CA ILE A 176 -0.66 9.40 -8.01
C ILE A 176 -1.30 8.54 -6.92
N ALA A 177 -2.53 8.10 -7.17
CA ALA A 177 -3.34 7.32 -6.25
C ALA A 177 -4.37 6.48 -7.00
N SER A 178 -4.91 5.46 -6.33
CA SER A 178 -6.03 4.68 -6.82
C SER A 178 -7.04 4.39 -5.70
N TYR A 179 -8.28 4.20 -6.10
CA TYR A 179 -9.34 3.62 -5.30
C TYR A 179 -9.91 2.43 -6.03
N LYS A 180 -10.24 1.39 -5.29
CA LYS A 180 -11.03 0.27 -5.78
C LYS A 180 -11.99 -0.19 -4.70
N ASN A 181 -13.21 -0.54 -5.10
CA ASN A 181 -14.07 -1.38 -4.29
C ASN A 181 -14.43 -2.67 -5.05
N ALA A 182 -14.80 -3.72 -4.32
CA ALA A 182 -15.30 -4.94 -4.92
C ALA A 182 -16.30 -5.63 -3.98
N ALA A 183 -17.43 -6.07 -4.51
CA ALA A 183 -18.43 -6.85 -3.79
C ALA A 183 -18.22 -8.36 -3.98
N TYR A 184 -18.45 -9.12 -2.92
CA TYR A 184 -18.28 -10.57 -2.86
C TYR A 184 -19.57 -11.26 -2.44
N GLU A 185 -19.64 -12.59 -2.58
CA GLU A 185 -20.85 -13.35 -2.24
C GLU A 185 -21.14 -13.30 -0.73
N ASN A 186 -20.07 -13.28 0.09
CA ASN A 186 -20.12 -13.31 1.54
C ASN A 186 -18.91 -12.62 2.19
N GLU A 187 -18.99 -12.40 3.50
CA GLU A 187 -17.98 -11.71 4.30
C GLU A 187 -16.65 -12.46 4.33
N ASP A 188 -16.66 -13.80 4.39
CA ASP A 188 -15.43 -14.62 4.41
C ASP A 188 -14.63 -14.46 3.12
N GLN A 189 -15.29 -14.43 1.95
CA GLN A 189 -14.64 -14.18 0.67
C GLN A 189 -14.05 -12.77 0.59
N ALA A 190 -14.78 -11.76 1.08
CA ALA A 190 -14.28 -10.39 1.12
C ALA A 190 -13.08 -10.27 2.07
N ALA A 191 -13.14 -10.88 3.26
CA ALA A 191 -12.05 -10.91 4.22
C ALA A 191 -10.80 -11.61 3.65
N ALA A 192 -10.97 -12.73 2.95
CA ALA A 192 -9.88 -13.43 2.29
C ALA A 192 -9.21 -12.58 1.19
N ALA A 193 -9.99 -11.76 0.48
CA ALA A 193 -9.50 -10.89 -0.59
C ALA A 193 -8.68 -9.68 -0.09
N VAL A 194 -8.77 -9.32 1.20
CA VAL A 194 -7.87 -8.32 1.81
C VAL A 194 -6.44 -8.84 1.92
N HIS A 195 -6.25 -10.17 1.93
CA HIS A 195 -4.95 -10.82 2.08
C HIS A 195 -4.19 -10.36 3.32
N ALA A 196 -4.89 -10.11 4.43
CA ALA A 196 -4.28 -9.64 5.66
C ALA A 196 -3.27 -10.65 6.21
N ASN A 197 -2.08 -10.17 6.55
CA ASN A 197 -1.00 -10.97 7.10
C ASN A 197 -0.33 -10.21 8.24
N LEU A 198 -0.06 -10.92 9.33
CA LEU A 198 0.72 -10.40 10.44
C LEU A 198 1.88 -11.36 10.70
N ASP A 199 3.08 -10.80 10.74
CA ASP A 199 4.28 -11.53 11.13
C ASP A 199 4.86 -10.91 12.40
N GLU A 200 4.63 -11.57 13.53
CA GLU A 200 5.13 -11.16 14.84
C GLU A 200 6.49 -11.83 15.16
N GLY A 201 7.12 -12.45 14.16
CA GLY A 201 8.46 -12.99 14.26
C GLY A 201 9.55 -11.92 14.27
N GLY A 202 10.71 -12.27 14.81
CA GLY A 202 11.89 -11.41 14.78
C GLY A 202 12.11 -10.57 16.04
N GLN A 203 12.77 -9.42 15.89
CA GLN A 203 13.16 -8.55 16.99
C GLN A 203 12.05 -7.54 17.30
N ALA A 204 11.70 -7.42 18.59
CA ALA A 204 10.77 -6.41 19.04
C ALA A 204 11.35 -5.00 18.87
N VAL A 205 10.53 -4.07 18.39
CA VAL A 205 10.86 -2.66 18.18
C VAL A 205 9.77 -1.80 18.81
N ASP A 206 10.16 -0.90 19.71
CA ASP A 206 9.24 0.09 20.27
C ASP A 206 8.89 1.16 19.23
N LEU A 207 7.61 1.26 18.88
CA LEU A 207 7.07 2.23 17.94
C LEU A 207 6.53 3.49 18.62
N GLY A 208 6.59 3.57 19.94
CA GLY A 208 5.94 4.60 20.75
C GLY A 208 4.48 4.25 21.03
N HIS A 209 3.79 5.10 21.80
CA HIS A 209 2.35 4.94 22.10
C HIS A 209 1.97 3.57 22.68
N ASN A 210 2.90 2.90 23.39
CA ASN A 210 2.73 1.54 23.91
C ASN A 210 2.47 0.48 22.81
N ILE A 211 2.93 0.75 21.58
CA ILE A 211 2.85 -0.16 20.44
C ILE A 211 4.23 -0.77 20.20
N THR A 212 4.27 -2.09 20.12
CA THR A 212 5.46 -2.86 19.79
C THR A 212 5.29 -3.49 18.42
N GLY A 213 6.25 -3.24 17.53
CA GLY A 213 6.35 -3.93 16.25
C GLY A 213 7.40 -5.03 16.27
N HIS A 214 7.38 -5.87 15.24
CA HIS A 214 8.26 -7.02 15.09
C HIS A 214 9.01 -6.89 13.77
N MET A 215 10.34 -6.81 13.85
CA MET A 215 11.23 -6.60 12.72
C MET A 215 12.01 -7.86 12.38
N GLN A 216 11.98 -8.24 11.11
CA GLN A 216 12.72 -9.37 10.58
C GLN A 216 13.33 -9.08 9.21
N GLY A 217 14.44 -9.74 8.91
CA GLY A 217 15.10 -9.66 7.61
C GLY A 217 14.77 -10.87 6.75
N ALA A 218 14.36 -10.65 5.49
CA ALA A 218 14.14 -11.71 4.50
C ALA A 218 14.44 -11.21 3.09
N ALA A 219 15.13 -12.05 2.29
CA ALA A 219 15.38 -11.82 0.86
C ALA A 219 15.95 -10.43 0.49
N GLY A 220 16.83 -9.87 1.34
CA GLY A 220 17.42 -8.54 1.11
C GLY A 220 16.53 -7.36 1.50
N SER A 221 15.40 -7.62 2.14
CA SER A 221 14.54 -6.60 2.73
C SER A 221 14.44 -6.78 4.24
N SER A 222 14.09 -5.71 4.93
CA SER A 222 13.63 -5.74 6.32
C SER A 222 12.13 -5.46 6.34
N TYR A 223 11.39 -6.26 7.10
CA TYR A 223 9.96 -6.14 7.28
C TYR A 223 9.69 -5.83 8.74
N LEU A 224 8.95 -4.76 8.99
CA LEU A 224 8.48 -4.37 10.31
C LEU A 224 6.95 -4.46 10.30
N SER A 225 6.41 -5.32 11.15
CA SER A 225 4.97 -5.56 11.23
C SER A 225 4.43 -5.31 12.63
N TRP A 226 3.19 -4.87 12.72
CA TRP A 226 2.46 -4.74 13.98
C TRP A 226 0.96 -4.79 13.70
N GLN A 227 0.17 -4.89 14.77
CA GLN A 227 -1.28 -4.92 14.69
C GLN A 227 -1.89 -3.82 15.56
N GLU A 228 -2.91 -3.16 15.04
CA GLU A 228 -3.74 -2.19 15.76
C GLU A 228 -5.22 -2.53 15.54
N GLY A 229 -5.89 -3.08 16.56
CA GLY A 229 -7.26 -3.59 16.40
C GLY A 229 -7.35 -4.70 15.34
N ASN A 230 -8.20 -4.53 14.34
CA ASN A 230 -8.34 -5.45 13.19
C ASN A 230 -7.46 -5.07 12.00
N TRP A 231 -6.55 -4.10 12.17
CA TRP A 231 -5.61 -3.69 11.14
C TRP A 231 -4.26 -4.39 11.35
N HIS A 232 -3.79 -5.07 10.31
CA HIS A 232 -2.43 -5.56 10.21
C HIS A 232 -1.60 -4.57 9.39
N LEU A 233 -0.42 -4.21 9.88
CA LEU A 233 0.45 -3.23 9.25
C LEU A 233 1.79 -3.87 8.94
N THR A 234 2.37 -3.53 7.78
CA THR A 234 3.71 -3.95 7.39
C THR A 234 4.43 -2.84 6.64
N VAL A 235 5.65 -2.52 7.07
CA VAL A 235 6.57 -1.63 6.37
C VAL A 235 7.76 -2.45 5.89
N ARG A 236 8.01 -2.43 4.58
CA ARG A 236 9.15 -3.09 3.95
C ARG A 236 10.20 -2.05 3.55
N GLY A 237 11.42 -2.22 4.05
CA GLY A 237 12.61 -1.51 3.61
C GLY A 237 13.54 -2.38 2.76
N VAL A 238 14.17 -1.81 1.74
CA VAL A 238 15.20 -2.47 0.90
C VAL A 238 16.59 -2.26 1.52
N ASN A 239 17.25 -3.35 1.93
CA ASN A 239 18.51 -3.26 2.66
C ASN A 239 19.66 -2.74 1.77
N GLN A 240 19.67 -3.07 0.48
CA GLN A 240 20.70 -2.57 -0.44
C GLN A 240 20.61 -1.04 -0.65
N GLU A 241 19.43 -0.46 -0.42
CA GLU A 241 19.20 0.99 -0.50
C GLU A 241 19.35 1.67 0.87
N ASN A 242 19.77 0.92 1.91
CA ASN A 242 19.88 1.40 3.29
C ASN A 242 18.57 2.00 3.83
N GLN A 243 17.44 1.43 3.42
CA GLN A 243 16.12 1.86 3.88
C GLN A 243 15.79 1.22 5.22
N ASP A 244 15.52 2.05 6.23
CA ASP A 244 15.08 1.63 7.55
C ASP A 244 13.55 1.80 7.68
N PRO A 245 12.78 0.73 7.95
CA PRO A 245 11.33 0.82 8.11
C PRO A 245 10.88 1.48 9.43
N VAL A 246 11.75 1.55 10.46
CA VAL A 246 11.37 2.00 11.81
C VAL A 246 10.87 3.47 11.83
N PRO A 247 11.55 4.45 11.22
CA PRO A 247 11.08 5.83 11.23
C PRO A 247 9.72 6.01 10.53
N VAL A 248 9.47 5.26 9.46
CA VAL A 248 8.19 5.31 8.74
C VAL A 248 7.07 4.72 9.60
N ALA A 249 7.30 3.57 10.24
CA ALA A 249 6.33 2.96 11.14
C ALA A 249 5.97 3.88 12.31
N LYS A 250 6.95 4.52 12.96
CA LYS A 250 6.70 5.49 14.03
C LYS A 250 5.84 6.67 13.55
N LYS A 251 6.10 7.17 12.35
CA LYS A 251 5.31 8.26 11.75
C LYS A 251 3.86 7.84 11.51
N ILE A 252 3.64 6.59 11.11
CA ILE A 252 2.30 6.02 10.90
C ILE A 252 1.58 5.88 12.23
N VAL A 253 2.21 5.24 13.23
CA VAL A 253 1.66 5.09 14.59
C VAL A 253 1.26 6.45 15.16
N SER A 254 2.16 7.43 15.15
CA SER A 254 1.84 8.77 15.66
C SER A 254 0.69 9.47 14.91
N TYR A 255 0.52 9.21 13.61
CA TYR A 255 -0.63 9.74 12.87
C TYR A 255 -1.94 9.05 13.23
N LEU A 256 -1.94 7.72 13.38
CA LEU A 256 -3.14 6.93 13.70
C LEU A 256 -3.65 7.17 15.13
N GLU A 257 -2.79 7.66 16.02
CA GLU A 257 -3.18 8.11 17.37
C GLU A 257 -4.06 9.37 17.34
N GLU A 258 -3.97 10.17 16.27
CA GLU A 258 -4.77 11.38 16.06
C GLU A 258 -5.92 11.17 15.07
N ALA A 259 -5.84 10.13 14.22
CA ALA A 259 -6.75 9.90 13.11
C ALA A 259 -7.32 8.47 13.11
N MET A 260 -8.64 8.36 13.10
CA MET A 260 -9.31 7.05 13.14
C MET A 260 -9.56 6.50 11.75
N LEU A 261 -8.98 5.33 11.46
CA LEU A 261 -9.33 4.51 10.31
C LEU A 261 -10.77 3.98 10.43
N PRO A 262 -11.42 3.64 9.30
CA PRO A 262 -12.65 2.86 9.32
C PRO A 262 -12.44 1.57 10.12
N ALA A 263 -13.43 1.17 10.92
CA ALA A 263 -13.37 -0.06 11.70
C ALA A 263 -13.65 -1.27 10.79
N PRO A 264 -12.66 -2.11 10.46
CA PRO A 264 -12.85 -3.17 9.48
C PRO A 264 -13.22 -4.50 10.15
N GLY A 265 -13.79 -5.43 9.38
CA GLY A 265 -13.78 -6.84 9.76
C GLY A 265 -12.35 -7.37 9.82
N ILE A 266 -11.59 -7.13 8.75
CA ILE A 266 -10.13 -7.32 8.67
C ILE A 266 -9.53 -6.25 7.75
N GLY A 267 -8.35 -5.74 8.10
CA GLY A 267 -7.63 -4.72 7.32
C GLY A 267 -6.14 -5.03 7.18
N GLN A 268 -5.56 -4.61 6.07
CA GLN A 268 -4.13 -4.70 5.76
C GLN A 268 -3.62 -3.35 5.27
N ILE A 269 -2.52 -2.88 5.86
CA ILE A 269 -1.76 -1.72 5.41
C ILE A 269 -0.36 -2.19 5.05
N THR A 270 0.04 -1.96 3.81
CA THR A 270 1.37 -2.33 3.32
C THR A 270 2.06 -1.12 2.74
N ILE A 271 3.25 -0.83 3.26
CA ILE A 271 4.13 0.26 2.84
C ILE A 271 5.40 -0.37 2.27
N ASP A 272 5.60 -0.25 0.95
CA ASP A 272 6.80 -0.74 0.28
C ASP A 272 7.71 0.44 -0.09
N MET A 273 8.74 0.66 0.73
CA MET A 273 9.71 1.74 0.50
C MET A 273 10.58 1.51 -0.74
N GLY A 274 10.62 0.27 -1.28
CA GLY A 274 11.30 -0.06 -2.52
C GLY A 274 10.52 0.33 -3.78
N LYS A 275 9.32 0.87 -3.63
CA LYS A 275 8.48 1.36 -4.72
C LYS A 275 8.25 2.86 -4.57
N SER A 276 8.02 3.53 -5.70
CA SER A 276 7.74 4.98 -5.74
C SER A 276 6.50 5.34 -6.55
N ASP A 277 5.87 4.39 -7.23
CA ASP A 277 4.61 4.60 -7.92
C ASP A 277 3.42 4.58 -6.94
N TYR A 278 2.23 4.84 -7.46
CA TYR A 278 1.01 4.87 -6.64
C TYR A 278 0.69 3.55 -5.93
N THR A 279 1.29 2.42 -6.34
CA THR A 279 1.08 1.10 -5.72
C THR A 279 2.02 0.84 -4.53
N ALA A 280 2.94 1.76 -4.24
CA ALA A 280 3.92 1.64 -3.16
C ALA A 280 3.27 1.49 -1.79
N ASN A 281 2.17 2.20 -1.55
CA ASN A 281 1.46 2.19 -0.28
C ASN A 281 0.03 1.76 -0.54
N THR A 282 -0.39 0.67 0.09
CA THR A 282 -1.72 0.08 -0.08
C THR A 282 -2.42 -0.03 1.26
N VAL A 283 -3.65 0.45 1.34
CA VAL A 283 -4.56 0.31 2.49
C VAL A 283 -5.79 -0.45 1.98
N SER A 284 -5.99 -1.67 2.45
CA SER A 284 -7.12 -2.51 2.05
C SER A 284 -7.87 -3.01 3.26
N TRP A 285 -9.20 -3.00 3.20
CA TRP A 285 -10.03 -3.54 4.27
C TRP A 285 -11.36 -4.04 3.75
N GLN A 286 -12.00 -4.86 4.58
CA GLN A 286 -13.32 -5.41 4.35
C GLN A 286 -14.33 -4.79 5.31
N ASP A 287 -15.49 -4.43 4.77
CA ASP A 287 -16.69 -4.00 5.47
C ASP A 287 -17.89 -4.80 4.91
N GLY A 288 -18.42 -5.72 5.72
CA GLY A 288 -19.41 -6.69 5.27
C GLY A 288 -18.94 -7.48 4.04
N LYS A 289 -19.65 -7.39 2.93
CA LYS A 289 -19.31 -8.12 1.69
C LYS A 289 -18.45 -7.33 0.71
N ILE A 290 -18.00 -6.14 1.10
CA ILE A 290 -17.28 -5.23 0.21
C ILE A 290 -15.85 -5.09 0.70
N THR A 291 -14.89 -5.15 -0.22
CA THR A 291 -13.53 -4.70 0.04
C THR A 291 -13.32 -3.30 -0.52
N TYR A 292 -12.51 -2.52 0.18
CA TYR A 292 -11.98 -1.25 -0.28
C TYR A 292 -10.48 -1.35 -0.34
N THR A 293 -9.88 -0.85 -1.41
CA THR A 293 -8.44 -0.80 -1.60
C THR A 293 -8.08 0.60 -2.07
N LEU A 294 -7.25 1.26 -1.28
CA LEU A 294 -6.68 2.56 -1.58
C LEU A 294 -5.19 2.38 -1.81
N GLN A 295 -4.65 3.06 -2.81
CA GLN A 295 -3.22 3.11 -3.02
C GLN A 295 -2.76 4.55 -3.25
N HIS A 296 -1.55 4.86 -2.78
CA HIS A 296 -0.92 6.15 -2.99
C HIS A 296 0.59 6.02 -3.07
N GLN A 297 1.25 6.95 -3.75
CA GLN A 297 2.72 7.06 -3.77
C GLN A 297 3.34 7.48 -2.42
N ASP A 298 2.53 7.96 -1.48
CA ASP A 298 2.96 8.47 -0.17
C ASP A 298 2.19 7.73 0.94
N PRO A 299 2.88 7.21 1.97
CA PRO A 299 2.26 6.37 3.00
C PRO A 299 1.19 7.10 3.80
N LEU A 300 1.44 8.35 4.20
CA LEU A 300 0.46 9.11 4.98
C LEU A 300 -0.73 9.54 4.14
N SER A 301 -0.52 9.80 2.85
CA SER A 301 -1.59 10.17 1.93
C SER A 301 -2.54 9.01 1.69
N ALA A 302 -2.04 7.77 1.59
CA ALA A 302 -2.89 6.57 1.54
C ALA A 302 -3.75 6.43 2.81
N LEU A 303 -3.16 6.63 4.00
CA LEU A 303 -3.89 6.59 5.27
C LEU A 303 -4.94 7.71 5.37
N LYS A 304 -4.60 8.92 4.95
CA LYS A 304 -5.55 10.05 4.91
C LYS A 304 -6.74 9.78 4.00
N MET A 305 -6.52 9.16 2.83
CA MET A 305 -7.63 8.71 1.99
C MET A 305 -8.53 7.74 2.75
N ALA A 306 -7.96 6.76 3.46
CA ALA A 306 -8.73 5.79 4.25
C ALA A 306 -9.50 6.46 5.39
N VAL A 307 -8.86 7.36 6.14
CA VAL A 307 -9.49 8.15 7.22
C VAL A 307 -10.63 9.01 6.67
N SER A 308 -10.48 9.61 5.48
CA SER A 308 -11.53 10.41 4.84
C SER A 308 -12.79 9.62 4.50
N MET A 309 -12.67 8.29 4.42
CA MET A 309 -13.79 7.42 4.20
C MET A 309 -14.54 7.09 5.49
N ASN A 310 -14.01 7.41 6.69
CA ASN A 310 -14.67 7.13 7.97
C ASN A 310 -15.92 8.02 8.12
N GLN A 311 -17.08 7.50 7.72
CA GLN A 311 -18.39 8.18 7.70
C GLN A 311 -19.43 7.25 8.32
#